data_AF-A0A3N5G4Z7-F1
#
_entry.id   AF-A0A3N5G4Z7-F1
#
_cell.length_a   1.000
_cell.length_b   1.000
_cell.length_c   1.000
_cell.angle_alpha   90.00
_cell.angle_beta   90.00
_cell.angle_gamma   90.00
#
_symmetry.space_group_name_H-M   'P 1'
#
loop_
_entity.id
_entity.type
_entity.pdbx_description
1 polymer ?
#
loop_
_entity_poly.entity_id
_entity_poly.type
_entity_poly.pdbx_seq_one_letter_code
_entity_poly.pdbx_strand_id
1 'polypeptide(L)'
;MKVRIRRLPAARDLPLPSPASPGSAGFDLRAAVEGEVVLRPGERLLVPTGIVLEIPPGWEGQVRPRSGLALRHGLGIVNAPGTIDSDYRGEVGVILINLGETPFSLKRGDRIAQL
;
A
#
# COMPACT_ATOMS: atom_id res chain seq x y z
N MET A 1 0.92 -5.93 20.59
CA MET A 1 0.05 -4.86 20.08
C MET A 1 -1.09 -5.48 19.27
N LYS A 2 -2.32 -4.96 19.34
CA LYS A 2 -3.45 -5.41 18.49
C LYS A 2 -3.90 -4.22 17.64
N VAL A 3 -3.93 -4.39 16.32
CA VAL A 3 -4.47 -3.41 15.36
C VAL A 3 -5.76 -3.99 14.78
N ARG A 4 -6.85 -3.23 14.79
CA ARG A 4 -8.07 -3.67 14.10
C ARG A 4 -8.02 -3.21 12.66
N ILE A 5 -8.45 -4.07 11.74
CA ILE A 5 -8.51 -3.78 10.32
C ILE A 5 -9.96 -3.93 9.87
N ARG A 6 -10.52 -2.88 9.27
CA ARG A 6 -11.82 -2.94 8.61
C ARG A 6 -11.61 -2.97 7.11
N ARG A 7 -12.12 -4.01 6.46
CA ARG A 7 -12.14 -4.13 5.00
C ARG A 7 -13.35 -3.38 4.44
N LEU A 8 -13.13 -2.50 3.47
CA LEU A 8 -14.19 -1.75 2.79
C LEU A 8 -14.94 -2.66 1.80
N PRO A 9 -16.23 -2.36 1.47
CA PRO A 9 -17.03 -3.16 0.54
C PRO A 9 -16.34 -3.39 -0.81
N ALA A 10 -15.71 -2.36 -1.37
CA ALA A 10 -15.03 -2.40 -2.67
C ALA A 10 -13.77 -3.30 -2.70
N ALA A 11 -13.33 -3.84 -1.56
CA ALA A 11 -12.14 -4.69 -1.46
C ALA A 11 -12.41 -6.04 -0.80
N ARG A 12 -13.68 -6.47 -0.69
CA ARG A 12 -14.08 -7.71 0.00
C ARG A 12 -13.41 -8.97 -0.52
N ASP A 13 -13.09 -9.02 -1.81
CA ASP A 13 -12.40 -10.09 -2.51
C ASP A 13 -10.88 -10.13 -2.23
N LEU A 14 -10.28 -9.05 -1.74
CA LEU A 14 -8.84 -8.99 -1.44
C LEU A 14 -8.54 -9.54 -0.05
N PRO A 15 -7.43 -10.27 0.15
CA PRO A 15 -7.02 -10.74 1.47
C PRO A 15 -6.65 -9.55 2.38
N LEU A 16 -6.81 -9.71 3.70
CA LEU A 16 -6.24 -8.74 4.64
C LEU A 16 -4.70 -8.80 4.56
N PRO A 17 -3.99 -7.71 4.92
CA PRO A 17 -2.54 -7.74 5.03
C PRO A 17 -2.09 -8.86 5.96
N SER A 18 -1.13 -9.65 5.49
CA SER A 18 -0.55 -10.77 6.24
C SER A 18 0.97 -10.74 6.07
N PRO A 19 1.74 -11.15 7.10
CA PRO A 19 3.18 -11.28 6.96
C PRO A 19 3.49 -12.38 5.94
N ALA A 20 4.56 -12.20 5.16
CA ALA A 20 4.96 -13.19 4.14
C ALA A 20 5.60 -14.44 4.77
N SER A 21 6.20 -14.29 5.95
CA SER A 21 6.87 -15.33 6.73
C SER A 21 6.79 -15.00 8.23
N PRO A 22 7.05 -15.97 9.13
CA PRO A 22 7.05 -15.72 10.57
C PRO A 22 8.03 -14.63 11.04
N GLY A 23 9.11 -14.39 10.30
CA GLY A 23 10.11 -13.35 10.58
C GLY A 23 9.91 -12.04 9.83
N SER A 24 8.80 -11.88 9.11
CA SER A 24 8.53 -10.65 8.34
C SER A 24 8.26 -9.48 9.29
N ALA A 25 8.98 -8.38 9.07
CA ALA A 25 8.77 -7.14 9.83
C ALA A 25 7.52 -6.38 9.38
N GLY A 26 7.09 -6.55 8.12
CA GLY A 26 5.99 -5.80 7.54
C GLY A 26 4.92 -6.66 6.88
N PHE A 27 3.82 -6.00 6.53
CA PHE A 27 2.62 -6.60 5.94
C PHE A 27 2.39 -6.03 4.54
N ASP A 28 2.34 -6.88 3.51
CA ASP A 28 2.13 -6.44 2.14
C ASP A 28 0.74 -5.77 1.99
N LEU A 29 0.71 -4.54 1.46
CA LEU A 29 -0.48 -3.81 1.05
C LEU A 29 -0.79 -4.08 -0.41
N ARG A 30 -2.08 -4.28 -0.73
CA ARG A 30 -2.55 -4.62 -2.07
C ARG A 30 -3.35 -3.48 -2.69
N ALA A 31 -3.24 -3.31 -4.00
CA ALA A 31 -4.01 -2.34 -4.76
C ALA A 31 -5.48 -2.77 -4.87
N ALA A 32 -6.39 -1.90 -4.44
CA ALA A 32 -7.84 -2.05 -4.57
C ALA A 32 -8.41 -1.23 -5.73
N VAL A 33 -7.63 -1.02 -6.79
CA VAL A 33 -8.06 -0.32 -8.00
C VAL A 33 -9.18 -1.07 -8.73
N GLU A 34 -9.96 -0.33 -9.52
CA GLU A 34 -10.90 -0.86 -10.49
C GLU A 34 -10.21 -0.96 -11.86
N GLY A 35 -10.32 -2.13 -12.51
CA GLY A 35 -9.68 -2.34 -13.81
C GLY A 35 -8.15 -2.32 -13.78
N GLU A 36 -7.56 -2.01 -14.94
CA GLU A 36 -6.13 -1.84 -15.13
C GLU A 36 -5.78 -0.35 -15.11
N VAL A 37 -4.76 0.02 -14.34
CA VAL A 37 -4.27 1.40 -14.25
C VAL A 37 -2.83 1.45 -14.71
N VAL A 38 -2.54 2.25 -15.74
CA VAL A 38 -1.18 2.43 -16.24
C VAL A 38 -0.57 3.69 -15.64
N LEU A 39 0.57 3.54 -14.96
CA LEU A 39 1.35 4.64 -14.40
C LEU A 39 2.58 4.89 -15.27
N ARG A 40 2.59 6.00 -16.01
CA ARG A 40 3.72 6.36 -16.91
C ARG A 40 4.90 6.91 -16.10
N PRO A 41 6.13 6.90 -16.67
CA PRO A 41 7.29 7.56 -16.06
C PRO A 41 6.98 8.99 -15.61
N GLY A 42 7.32 9.33 -14.36
CA GLY A 42 7.07 10.62 -13.73
C GLY A 42 5.65 10.82 -13.18
N GLU A 43 4.69 9.96 -13.51
CA GLU A 43 3.33 10.05 -12.97
C GLU A 43 3.26 9.50 -11.54
N ARG A 44 2.35 10.09 -10.77
CA ARG A 44 1.99 9.64 -9.42
C ARG A 44 0.49 9.48 -9.29
N LEU A 45 0.07 8.51 -8.49
CA LEU A 45 -1.34 8.21 -8.24
C LEU A 45 -1.55 7.78 -6.80
N LEU A 46 -2.66 8.21 -6.19
CA LEU A 46 -3.15 7.65 -4.94
C LEU A 46 -3.83 6.31 -5.24
N VAL A 47 -3.20 5.21 -4.83
CA VAL A 47 -3.73 3.86 -4.99
C VAL A 47 -4.48 3.44 -3.73
N PRO A 48 -5.79 3.14 -3.82
CA PRO A 48 -6.57 2.66 -2.68
C PRO A 48 -6.12 1.25 -2.27
N THR A 49 -6.25 0.93 -0.98
CA THR A 49 -5.96 -0.43 -0.46
C THR A 49 -7.21 -1.16 0.00
N GLY A 50 -8.33 -0.45 0.14
CA GLY A 50 -9.60 -0.98 0.61
C GLY A 50 -9.62 -1.35 2.08
N ILE A 51 -8.64 -0.90 2.87
CA ILE A 51 -8.57 -1.14 4.32
C ILE A 51 -8.53 0.16 5.10
N VAL A 52 -9.15 0.13 6.28
CA VAL A 52 -9.06 1.15 7.31
C VAL A 52 -8.40 0.51 8.53
N LEU A 53 -7.44 1.20 9.13
CA LEU A 53 -6.75 0.75 10.32
C LEU A 53 -7.26 1.47 11.56
N GLU A 54 -7.27 0.74 12.67
CA GLU A 54 -7.39 1.31 14.00
C GLU A 54 -6.14 0.96 14.78
N ILE A 55 -5.21 1.90 14.79
CA ILE A 55 -3.92 1.80 15.47
C ILE A 55 -4.10 2.32 16.91
N PRO A 56 -3.61 1.59 17.94
CA PRO A 56 -3.64 2.07 19.32
C PRO A 56 -2.86 3.37 19.52
N PRO A 57 -3.29 4.26 20.43
CA PRO A 57 -2.52 5.45 20.82
C PRO A 57 -1.09 5.11 21.23
N GLY A 58 -0.14 5.99 20.88
CA GLY A 58 1.30 5.79 21.12
C GLY A 58 2.01 4.94 20.07
N TRP A 59 1.33 4.58 18.98
CA TRP A 59 1.87 3.85 17.84
C TRP A 59 1.47 4.52 16.53
N GLU A 60 2.24 4.27 15.48
CA GLU A 60 1.95 4.66 14.10
C GLU A 60 2.07 3.44 13.17
N GLY A 61 1.47 3.55 11.99
CA GLY A 61 1.77 2.68 10.85
C GLY A 61 2.72 3.39 9.90
N GLN A 62 3.66 2.66 9.28
CA GLN A 62 4.57 3.24 8.29
C GLN A 62 4.42 2.53 6.94
N VAL A 63 3.85 3.21 5.97
CA VAL A 63 3.78 2.71 4.60
C VAL A 63 5.13 2.90 3.92
N ARG A 64 5.80 1.80 3.59
CA ARG A 64 7.14 1.76 2.98
C ARG A 64 7.12 1.14 1.59
N PRO A 65 8.06 1.52 0.69
CA PRO A 65 8.20 0.91 -0.62
C PRO A 65 8.57 -0.58 -0.52
N ARG A 66 8.18 -1.36 -1.53
CA ARG A 66 8.65 -2.74 -1.70
C ARG A 66 9.95 -2.73 -2.50
N SER A 67 11.03 -3.24 -1.94
CA SER A 67 12.36 -3.22 -2.56
C SER A 67 12.39 -3.84 -3.96
N GLY A 68 11.64 -4.93 -4.18
CA GLY A 68 11.56 -5.57 -5.49
C GLY A 68 10.86 -4.73 -6.56
N LEU A 69 9.88 -3.90 -6.18
CA LEU A 69 9.21 -2.99 -7.12
C LEU A 69 10.10 -1.77 -7.41
N ALA A 70 10.76 -1.24 -6.37
CA ALA A 70 11.71 -0.14 -6.52
C ALA A 70 12.87 -0.53 -7.45
N LEU A 71 13.50 -1.68 -7.21
CA LEU A 71 14.67 -2.12 -7.98
C LEU A 71 14.33 -2.50 -9.43
N ARG A 72 13.23 -3.22 -9.67
CA ARG A 72 12.91 -3.76 -11.00
C ARG A 72 12.12 -2.82 -11.89
N HIS A 73 11.33 -1.92 -11.30
CA HIS A 73 10.38 -1.08 -12.04
C HIS A 73 10.53 0.41 -11.72
N GLY A 74 11.42 0.81 -10.80
CA GLY A 74 11.54 2.21 -10.39
C GLY A 74 10.32 2.71 -9.61
N LEU A 75 9.49 1.83 -9.05
CA LEU A 75 8.32 2.28 -8.28
C LEU A 75 8.74 2.75 -6.88
N GLY A 76 8.34 3.97 -6.56
CA GLY A 76 8.53 4.59 -5.25
C GLY A 76 7.20 4.95 -4.59
N ILE A 77 7.30 5.46 -3.37
CA ILE A 77 6.18 6.08 -2.66
C ILE A 77 6.62 7.50 -2.33
N VAL A 78 5.87 8.49 -2.81
CA VAL A 78 6.28 9.91 -2.77
C VAL A 78 6.52 10.39 -1.35
N ASN A 79 5.68 9.95 -0.41
CA ASN A 79 5.71 10.34 0.99
C ASN A 79 6.34 9.26 1.89
N ALA A 80 7.18 8.37 1.38
CA ALA A 80 7.78 7.31 2.21
C ALA A 80 8.82 7.83 3.22
N PRO A 81 8.84 7.29 4.46
CA PRO A 81 7.81 6.43 5.04
C PRO A 81 6.51 7.22 5.28
N GLY A 82 5.38 6.68 4.80
CA GLY A 82 4.07 7.31 4.93
C GLY A 82 3.47 7.03 6.30
N THR A 83 3.32 8.05 7.13
CA THR A 83 2.77 7.93 8.49
C THR A 83 1.25 7.72 8.47
N ILE A 84 0.79 6.75 9.27
CA ILE A 84 -0.62 6.55 9.61
C ILE A 84 -0.75 6.73 11.12
N ASP A 85 -1.35 7.84 11.52
CA ASP A 85 -1.55 8.20 12.92
C ASP A 85 -2.61 7.31 13.59
N SER A 86 -2.52 7.20 14.92
CA SER A 86 -3.45 6.40 15.74
C SER A 86 -4.91 6.90 15.72
N ASP A 87 -5.14 8.15 15.33
CA ASP A 87 -6.47 8.76 15.19
C ASP A 87 -6.99 8.76 13.74
N TYR A 88 -6.17 8.36 12.76
CA TYR A 88 -6.60 8.25 11.37
C TYR A 88 -7.59 7.10 11.19
N ARG A 89 -8.77 7.40 10.61
CA ARG A 89 -9.84 6.41 10.31
C ARG A 89 -10.28 6.43 8.85
N GLY A 90 -9.54 7.12 8.00
CA GLY A 90 -9.72 7.08 6.56
C GLY A 90 -9.21 5.76 5.97
N GLU A 91 -9.46 5.56 4.69
CA GLU A 91 -8.85 4.48 3.94
C GLU A 91 -7.33 4.68 3.86
N VAL A 92 -6.57 3.61 4.02
CA VAL A 92 -5.13 3.62 3.74
C VAL A 92 -4.93 3.72 2.23
N GLY A 93 -4.25 4.77 1.78
CA GLY A 93 -3.87 4.95 0.38
C GLY A 93 -2.36 4.98 0.22
N VAL A 94 -1.87 4.54 -0.95
CA VAL A 94 -0.44 4.54 -1.30
C VAL A 94 -0.21 5.55 -2.41
N ILE A 95 0.58 6.60 -2.16
CA ILE A 95 0.94 7.60 -3.18
C ILE A 95 2.10 7.04 -4.01
N LEU A 96 1.76 6.18 -4.96
CA LEU A 96 2.73 5.49 -5.80
C LEU A 96 3.25 6.44 -6.89
N ILE A 97 4.56 6.41 -7.15
CA ILE A 97 5.21 7.14 -8.23
C ILE A 97 6.03 6.19 -9.08
N ASN A 98 6.00 6.37 -10.40
CA ASN A 98 6.88 5.66 -11.31
C ASN A 98 8.12 6.52 -11.62
N LEU A 99 9.25 6.17 -11.02
CA LEU A 99 10.56 6.78 -11.27
C LEU A 99 11.38 5.98 -12.31
N GLY A 100 10.81 4.90 -12.84
CA GLY A 100 11.42 4.10 -13.90
C GLY A 100 11.24 4.72 -15.29
N GLU A 101 11.76 4.04 -16.29
CA GLU A 101 11.78 4.51 -17.69
C GLU A 101 10.64 3.97 -18.54
N THR A 102 9.89 2.98 -18.04
CA THR A 102 8.79 2.32 -18.77
C THR A 102 7.46 2.46 -18.02
N PRO A 103 6.31 2.47 -18.73
CA PRO A 103 5.00 2.44 -18.08
C PRO A 103 4.83 1.18 -17.22
N PHE A 104 4.29 1.35 -16.01
CA PHE A 104 3.96 0.25 -15.12
C PHE A 104 2.46 0.01 -15.13
N SER A 105 2.04 -1.22 -15.43
CA SER A 105 0.63 -1.60 -15.33
C SER A 105 0.31 -2.15 -13.94
N LEU A 106 -0.52 -1.40 -13.22
CA LEU A 106 -1.01 -1.72 -11.90
C LEU A 106 -2.35 -2.46 -12.02
N LYS A 107 -2.42 -3.64 -11.40
CA LYS A 107 -3.63 -4.47 -11.37
C LYS A 107 -4.17 -4.60 -9.97
N ARG A 108 -5.48 -4.82 -9.90
CA ARG A 108 -6.17 -5.18 -8.66
C ARG A 108 -5.47 -6.38 -7.99
N GLY A 109 -5.20 -6.26 -6.70
CA GLY A 109 -4.56 -7.30 -5.89
C GLY A 109 -3.03 -7.29 -5.93
N ASP A 110 -2.40 -6.48 -6.79
CA ASP A 110 -0.95 -6.31 -6.81
C ASP A 110 -0.45 -5.79 -5.47
N ARG A 111 0.68 -6.34 -5.02
CA ARG A 111 1.33 -5.91 -3.78
C ARG A 111 2.18 -4.68 -4.06
N ILE A 112 1.77 -3.52 -3.55
CA ILE A 112 2.33 -2.21 -3.94
C ILE A 112 3.21 -1.56 -2.86
N ALA A 113 2.94 -1.84 -1.60
CA ALA A 113 3.66 -1.27 -0.45
C ALA A 113 3.71 -2.30 0.69
N GLN A 114 4.38 -1.95 1.78
CA GLN A 114 4.36 -2.71 3.03
C GLN A 114 4.15 -1.78 4.22
N LEU A 115 3.34 -2.23 5.17
CA LEU A 115 3.11 -1.61 6.48
C LEU A 115 4.09 -2.13 7.51
#